data_AF-A0AAD0T2U1-F1
#
_entry.id   AF-A0AAD0T2U1-F1
#
_cell.length_a   1.000
_cell.length_b   1.000
_cell.length_c   1.000
_cell.angle_alpha   90.00
_cell.angle_beta   90.00
_cell.angle_gamma   90.00
#
_symmetry.space_group_name_H-M   'P 1'
#
loop_
_entity.id
_entity.type
_entity.pdbx_description
1 polymer ?
#
loop_
_entity_poly.entity_id
_entity_poly.type
_entity_poly.pdbx_seq_one_letter_code
_entity_poly.pdbx_strand_id
1 'polypeptide(L)'
;MSSRIKIIDNLSNSTLYEFSMEDADRAYEKSEELEEMGLDIKLIIPSVSETLIKSLGANADKIEKLKEMMDEEIASHIEEEGSCSICLPDGKIHQ
;
A
#
# COMPACT_ATOMS: atom_id res chain seq x y z
N MET A 1 10.88 -14.44 7.68
CA MET A 1 10.64 -14.18 6.24
C MET A 1 10.76 -12.69 6.02
N SER A 2 11.63 -12.25 5.10
CA SER A 2 11.80 -10.82 4.83
C SER A 2 10.53 -10.21 4.23
N SER A 3 10.17 -9.01 4.70
CA SER A 3 9.23 -8.13 4.00
C SER A 3 9.71 -7.90 2.57
N ARG A 4 8.79 -7.96 1.61
CA ARG A 4 9.05 -7.73 0.19
C ARG A 4 8.05 -6.72 -0.37
N ILE A 5 8.51 -5.93 -1.32
CA ILE A 5 7.68 -5.02 -2.11
C ILE A 5 7.04 -5.83 -3.22
N LYS A 6 5.76 -5.59 -3.51
CA LYS A 6 5.01 -6.35 -4.52
C LYS A 6 4.31 -5.41 -5.49
N ILE A 7 4.37 -5.75 -6.78
CA ILE A 7 3.53 -5.15 -7.80
C ILE A 7 2.43 -6.15 -8.14
N ILE A 8 1.17 -5.74 -7.99
CA ILE A 8 -0.02 -6.57 -8.20
C ILE A 8 -0.83 -5.98 -9.35
N ASP A 9 -1.32 -6.83 -10.26
CA ASP A 9 -2.31 -6.41 -11.25
C ASP A 9 -3.70 -6.30 -10.58
N ASN A 10 -4.35 -5.16 -10.71
CA ASN A 10 -5.66 -4.91 -10.10
C ASN A 10 -6.77 -5.77 -10.72
N LEU A 11 -6.64 -6.14 -12.00
CA LEU A 11 -7.63 -6.95 -12.70
C LEU A 11 -7.62 -8.40 -12.23
N SER A 12 -6.43 -9.02 -12.18
CA SER A 12 -6.28 -10.44 -11.83
C SER A 12 -5.97 -10.69 -10.35
N ASN A 13 -5.64 -9.65 -9.57
CA ASN A 13 -5.06 -9.76 -8.23
C ASN A 13 -3.80 -10.66 -8.17
N SER A 14 -3.12 -10.84 -9.31
CA SER A 14 -1.91 -11.64 -9.38
C SER A 14 -0.67 -10.79 -9.11
N THR A 15 0.32 -11.37 -8.43
CA THR A 15 1.62 -10.70 -8.24
C THR A 15 2.42 -10.78 -9.54
N LEU A 16 2.72 -9.63 -10.13
CA LEU A 16 3.52 -9.52 -11.35
C LEU A 16 5.01 -9.56 -11.02
N TYR A 17 5.42 -8.80 -10.01
CA TYR A 17 6.81 -8.67 -9.61
C TYR A 17 6.95 -8.59 -8.08
N GLU A 18 8.08 -9.09 -7.57
CA GLU A 18 8.49 -8.94 -6.18
C GLU A 18 9.91 -8.38 -6.10
N PHE A 19 10.11 -7.43 -5.20
CA PHE A 19 11.40 -6.80 -4.94
C PHE A 19 11.80 -6.92 -3.47
N SER A 20 13.11 -6.87 -3.21
CA SER A 20 13.62 -6.70 -1.86
C SER A 20 13.35 -5.27 -1.36
N MET A 21 13.42 -5.03 -0.06
CA MET A 21 13.30 -3.67 0.49
C MET A 21 14.49 -2.78 0.09
N GLU A 22 15.63 -3.37 -0.28
CA GLU A 22 16.84 -2.65 -0.74
C GLU A 22 16.69 -2.17 -2.19
N ASP A 23 15.85 -2.86 -2.98
CA ASP A 23 15.54 -2.53 -4.38
C ASP A 23 14.28 -1.66 -4.51
N ALA A 24 13.94 -0.86 -3.50
CA ALA A 24 12.72 -0.05 -3.51
C ALA A 24 12.65 0.89 -4.72
N ASP A 25 13.75 1.56 -5.05
CA ASP A 25 13.84 2.47 -6.20
C ASP A 25 13.51 1.75 -7.51
N ARG A 26 14.01 0.53 -7.68
CA ARG A 26 13.73 -0.30 -8.87
C ARG A 26 12.28 -0.77 -8.93
N ALA A 27 11.64 -0.98 -7.77
CA ALA A 27 10.22 -1.30 -7.72
C ALA A 27 9.36 -0.12 -8.19
N TYR A 28 9.73 1.11 -7.83
CA TYR A 28 9.06 2.33 -8.29
C TYR A 28 9.23 2.54 -9.80
N GLU A 29 10.46 2.46 -10.30
CA GLU A 29 10.74 2.55 -11.74
C GLU A 29 9.93 1.51 -12.53
N LYS A 30 9.86 0.27 -12.02
CA LYS A 30 9.10 -0.78 -12.69
C LYS A 30 7.60 -0.57 -12.62
N SER A 31 7.07 -0.01 -11.53
CA SER A 31 5.64 0.35 -11.47
C SER A 31 5.29 1.42 -12.48
N GLU A 32 6.13 2.45 -12.62
CA GLU A 32 5.93 3.54 -13.60
C GLU A 32 5.93 2.99 -15.04
N GLU A 33 6.88 2.13 -15.39
CA GLU A 33 6.93 1.49 -16.71
C GLU A 33 5.65 0.69 -17.03
N LEU A 34 5.10 -0.02 -16.03
CA LEU A 34 3.88 -0.81 -16.21
C LEU A 34 2.64 0.06 -16.38
N GLU A 35 2.55 1.17 -15.64
CA GLU A 35 1.49 2.17 -15.80
C GLU A 35 1.58 2.86 -17.17
N GLU A 36 2.79 3.20 -17.65
CA GLU A 36 3.01 3.75 -18.99
C GLU A 36 2.61 2.78 -20.11
N MET A 37 2.78 1.48 -19.89
CA MET A 37 2.30 0.43 -20.80
C MET A 37 0.77 0.24 -20.76
N GLY A 38 0.07 0.94 -19.86
CA GLY A 38 -1.39 0.89 -19.71
C GLY A 38 -1.89 -0.26 -18.84
N LEU A 39 -1.05 -0.83 -17.97
CA LEU A 39 -1.50 -1.80 -16.97
C LEU A 39 -2.05 -1.07 -15.74
N ASP A 40 -3.14 -1.60 -15.20
CA ASP A 40 -3.71 -1.15 -13.92
C ASP A 40 -3.08 -1.96 -12.78
N ILE A 41 -2.12 -1.35 -12.08
CA ILE A 41 -1.33 -2.02 -11.04
C ILE A 41 -1.47 -1.38 -9.67
N LYS A 42 -1.10 -2.13 -8.64
CA LYS A 42 -0.98 -1.69 -7.25
C LYS A 42 0.40 -2.05 -6.71
N LEU A 43 1.14 -1.04 -6.28
CA LEU A 43 2.41 -1.19 -5.57
C LEU A 43 2.14 -1.34 -4.06
N ILE A 44 2.50 -2.48 -3.49
CA ILE A 44 2.41 -2.75 -2.05
C ILE A 44 3.79 -2.71 -1.43
N ILE A 45 4.02 -1.72 -0.58
CA ILE A 45 5.25 -1.55 0.20
C ILE A 45 4.94 -1.80 1.68
N PRO A 46 5.57 -2.80 2.31
CA PRO A 46 5.37 -3.06 3.73
C PRO A 46 5.83 -1.88 4.60
N SER A 47 5.04 -1.51 5.60
CA SER A 47 5.45 -0.44 6.52
C SER A 47 6.59 -0.87 7.45
N VAL A 48 7.20 0.11 8.12
CA VAL A 48 8.22 -0.15 9.15
C VAL A 48 7.64 -1.01 10.28
N SER A 49 6.45 -0.67 10.76
CA SER A 49 5.76 -1.40 11.83
C SER A 49 5.42 -2.84 11.40
N GLU A 50 4.94 -3.03 10.18
CA GLU A 50 4.68 -4.37 9.62
C GLU A 50 5.96 -5.18 9.47
N THR A 51 7.06 -4.55 9.06
CA THR A 51 8.35 -5.22 8.90
C THR A 51 8.95 -5.59 10.25
N LEU A 52 8.79 -4.74 11.26
CA LEU A 52 9.21 -5.01 12.63
C LEU A 52 8.43 -6.17 13.25
N ILE A 53 7.09 -6.14 13.19
CA ILE A 53 6.26 -7.16 13.84
C ILE A 53 6.46 -8.55 13.20
N LYS A 54 6.69 -8.60 11.87
CA LYS A 54 7.09 -9.83 11.17
C LYS A 54 8.46 -10.33 11.59
N SER A 55 9.42 -9.42 11.80
CA SER A 55 10.77 -9.76 12.28
C SER A 55 10.75 -10.31 13.71
N LEU A 56 9.81 -9.85 14.54
CA LEU A 56 9.56 -10.37 15.89
C LEU A 56 8.80 -11.70 15.91
N GLY A 57 8.45 -12.26 14.74
CA GLY A 57 7.81 -13.57 14.63
C GLY A 57 6.31 -13.56 14.92
N ALA A 58 5.63 -12.43 14.72
CA ALA A 58 4.18 -12.39 14.84
C ALA A 58 3.48 -13.24 13.77
N ASN A 59 2.36 -13.84 14.16
CA ASN A 59 1.46 -14.59 13.29
C ASN A 59 0.51 -13.65 12.52
N ALA A 60 -0.23 -14.21 11.56
CA ALA A 60 -1.17 -13.47 10.73
C ALA A 60 -2.18 -12.64 11.56
N ASP A 61 -2.79 -13.23 12.59
CA ASP A 61 -3.78 -12.56 13.44
C ASP A 61 -3.21 -11.31 14.13
N LYS A 62 -1.95 -11.35 14.58
CA LYS A 62 -1.30 -10.19 15.22
C LYS A 62 -0.94 -9.10 14.21
N ILE A 63 -0.63 -9.49 12.98
CA ILE A 63 -0.35 -8.53 11.89
C ILE A 63 -1.65 -7.84 11.48
N GLU A 64 -2.75 -8.58 11.38
CA GLU A 64 -4.06 -8.04 11.06
C GLU A 64 -4.55 -7.08 12.16
N LYS A 65 -4.43 -7.49 13.43
CA LYS A 65 -4.75 -6.61 14.55
C LYS A 65 -3.92 -5.32 14.58
N LEU A 66 -2.64 -5.39 14.21
CA LEU A 66 -1.81 -4.19 14.06
C LEU A 66 -2.37 -3.25 12.98
N LYS A 67 -2.80 -3.81 11.84
CA LYS A 67 -3.40 -3.02 10.75
C LYS A 67 -4.68 -2.35 11.19
N GLU A 68 -5.59 -3.09 11.82
CA GLU A 68 -6.85 -2.55 12.35
C GLU A 68 -6.60 -1.40 13.31
N MET A 69 -5.68 -1.57 14.27
CA MET A 69 -5.33 -0.51 15.22
C MET A 69 -4.74 0.73 14.54
N MET A 70 -3.95 0.55 13.48
CA MET A 70 -3.40 1.67 12.70
C MET A 70 -4.49 2.37 11.89
N ASP A 71 -5.38 1.61 11.26
CA ASP A 71 -6.48 2.16 10.47
C ASP A 71 -7.49 2.92 11.36
N GLU A 72 -7.79 2.41 12.55
CA GLU A 72 -8.61 3.08 13.57
C GLU A 72 -8.00 4.40 14.04
N GLU A 73 -6.70 4.39 14.38
CA GLU A 73 -5.97 5.60 14.77
C GLU A 73 -6.00 6.64 13.65
N ILE A 74 -5.63 6.26 12.42
CA ILE A 74 -5.64 7.16 11.27
C ILE A 74 -7.05 7.72 11.03
N ALA A 75 -8.08 6.88 11.05
CA ALA A 75 -9.47 7.30 10.83
C ALA A 75 -9.94 8.32 11.89
N SER A 76 -9.60 8.09 13.16
CA SER A 76 -9.97 9.01 14.26
C SER A 76 -9.39 10.41 14.13
N HIS A 77 -8.29 10.57 13.38
CA HIS A 77 -7.61 11.85 13.16
C HIS A 77 -7.94 12.51 11.80
N ILE A 78 -8.63 11.81 10.90
CA ILE A 78 -9.03 12.35 9.59
C ILE A 78 -10.36 13.14 9.68
N GLU A 79 -11.22 12.87 10.66
CA GLU A 79 -12.54 13.51 10.76
C GLU A 79 -12.54 14.94 11.36
N GLU A 80 -11.45 15.39 12.02
CA GLU A 80 -11.43 16.70 12.72
C GLU A 80 -10.61 17.83 12.06
N GLU A 81 -9.74 17.56 11.09
CA GLU A 81 -9.07 18.62 10.30
C GLU A 81 -9.46 18.54 8.83
N GLY A 82 -10.50 19.29 8.47
CA GLY A 82 -10.85 19.53 7.09
C GLY A 82 -9.67 20.08 6.28
N SER A 83 -9.57 19.60 5.04
CA SER A 83 -8.70 20.06 3.94
C SER A 83 -7.37 19.34 3.76
N CYS A 84 -7.41 18.03 3.49
CA CYS A 84 -6.45 17.50 2.51
C CYS A 84 -6.87 18.00 1.11
N SER A 85 -6.35 19.14 0.68
CA SER A 85 -6.65 19.81 -0.61
C SER A 85 -6.23 19.01 -1.87
N ILE A 86 -5.81 17.75 -1.70
CA ILE A 86 -5.27 16.88 -2.74
C ILE A 86 -6.08 15.59 -2.90
N CYS A 87 -6.94 15.25 -1.94
CA CYS A 87 -7.81 14.08 -2.03
C CYS A 87 -9.26 14.54 -2.24
N LEU A 88 -9.61 14.87 -3.48
CA LEU A 88 -11.02 14.99 -3.88
C LEU A 88 -11.59 13.57 -3.99
N PRO A 89 -12.65 13.20 -3.23
CA PRO A 89 -13.40 12.00 -3.51
C PRO A 89 -14.22 12.22 -4.80
N ASP A 90 -14.21 11.20 -5.65
CA ASP A 90 -14.85 11.11 -6.95
C ASP A 90 -16.20 11.83 -7.12
N GLY A 91 -16.28 12.60 -8.20
CA GLY A 91 -17.32 12.40 -9.20
C GLY A 91 -18.75 12.83 -8.88
N LYS A 92 -19.02 14.15 -8.89
CA LYS A 92 -20.29 14.67 -9.41
C LYS A 92 -20.07 15.91 -10.27
N ILE A 93 -19.80 15.66 -11.56
CA ILE A 93 -20.27 16.56 -12.60
C ILE A 93 -21.81 16.56 -12.56
N HIS A 94 -22.41 17.64 -12.10
CA HIS A 94 -23.78 17.99 -12.46
C HIS A 94 -23.71 19.26 -13.29
N GLN A 95 -24.29 19.11 -14.47
CA GLN A 95 -24.43 20.05 -15.57
C GLN A 95 -25.08 21.38 -15.14
#